data_AF-M1IQ82-F1
#
_entry.id   AF-M1IQ82-F1
#
_cell.length_a   1.000
_cell.length_b   1.000
_cell.length_c   1.000
_cell.angle_alpha   90.00
_cell.angle_beta   90.00
_cell.angle_gamma   90.00
#
_symmetry.space_group_name_H-M   'P 1'
#
loop_
_entity.id
_entity.type
_entity.pdbx_description
1 polymer ?
#
loop_
_entity_poly.entity_id
_entity_poly.type
_entity_poly.pdbx_seq_one_letter_code
_entity_poly.pdbx_strand_id
1 'polypeptide(L)'
;MELTPRLQDIISILKEKGGSVNIRDLALQLKISPKTAKGYARELYRLGYIEMDENENMILKRENPENITDLKKTVETHTAEIEALKKEVEFLKEELSRFRGTKKVKV
;
A
#
# COMPACT_ATOMS: atom_id res chain seq x y z
N MET A 1 0.42 -8.10 -4.89
CA MET A 1 1.59 -8.68 -5.58
C MET A 1 2.15 -9.73 -4.64
N GLU A 2 2.44 -10.93 -5.14
CA GLU A 2 3.05 -11.99 -4.33
C GLU A 2 4.57 -11.80 -4.26
N LEU A 3 5.15 -12.09 -3.09
CA LEU A 3 6.61 -12.11 -2.91
C LEU A 3 7.21 -13.27 -3.70
N THR A 4 8.36 -13.05 -4.33
CA THR A 4 9.13 -14.15 -4.93
C THR A 4 9.54 -15.15 -3.83
N PRO A 5 9.73 -16.45 -4.15
CA PRO A 5 10.13 -17.45 -3.16
C PRO A 5 11.35 -17.02 -2.35
N ARG A 6 12.32 -16.37 -3.01
CA ARG A 6 13.54 -15.89 -2.37
C ARG A 6 13.29 -14.78 -1.35
N LEU A 7 12.34 -13.89 -1.60
CA LEU A 7 11.96 -12.84 -0.66
C LEU A 7 11.16 -13.41 0.50
N GLN A 8 10.32 -14.42 0.25
CA GLN A 8 9.61 -15.14 1.32
C GLN A 8 10.58 -15.82 2.27
N ASP A 9 11.61 -16.50 1.74
CA ASP A 9 12.67 -17.11 2.56
C ASP A 9 13.33 -16.09 3.49
N ILE A 10 13.65 -14.90 2.97
CA ILE A 10 14.30 -13.83 3.72
C ILE A 10 13.37 -13.32 4.85
N ILE A 11 12.08 -13.19 4.58
CA ILE A 11 11.09 -12.82 5.59
C ILE A 11 10.98 -13.88 6.69
N SER A 12 11.02 -15.17 6.33
CA SER A 12 11.04 -16.27 7.32
C SER A 12 12.28 -16.20 8.20
N ILE A 13 13.46 -15.99 7.62
CA ILE A 13 14.72 -15.80 8.37
C ILE A 13 14.62 -14.63 9.36
N LEU A 14 14.06 -13.50 8.90
CA LEU A 14 13.87 -12.33 9.77
C LEU A 14 12.91 -12.64 10.94
N LYS A 15 11.84 -13.41 10.70
CA LYS A 15 10.90 -13.83 11.76
C LYS A 15 11.59 -14.74 12.78
N GLU A 16 12.38 -15.70 12.32
CA GLU A 16 13.14 -16.61 13.18
C GLU A 16 14.18 -15.90 14.04
N LYS A 17 14.84 -14.86 13.50
CA LYS A 17 15.87 -14.07 14.19
C LYS A 17 15.33 -12.93 15.06
N GLY A 18 14.03 -12.97 15.41
CA GLY A 18 13.44 -11.99 16.32
C GLY A 18 13.11 -10.64 15.67
N GLY A 19 13.05 -10.58 14.34
CA GLY A 19 12.57 -9.42 13.59
C GLY A 19 13.63 -8.46 13.07
N SER A 20 14.92 -8.74 13.29
CA SER A 20 16.01 -7.90 12.78
C SER A 20 17.23 -8.74 12.39
N VAL A 21 17.85 -8.43 11.24
CA VAL A 21 19.07 -9.11 10.76
C VAL A 21 19.97 -8.12 10.00
N ASN A 22 21.27 -8.16 10.24
CA ASN A 22 22.24 -7.39 9.46
C ASN A 22 22.36 -7.92 8.02
N ILE A 23 22.42 -7.03 7.02
CA ILE A 23 22.55 -7.42 5.61
C ILE A 23 23.78 -8.31 5.35
N ARG A 24 24.89 -8.08 6.05
CA ARG A 24 26.12 -8.87 5.87
C ARG A 24 25.95 -10.29 6.39
N ASP A 25 25.33 -10.44 7.56
CA ASP A 25 25.03 -11.75 8.15
C ASP A 25 24.01 -12.52 7.31
N LEU A 26 23.01 -11.80 6.78
CA LEU A 26 22.05 -12.37 5.84
C LEU A 26 22.75 -12.87 4.56
N ALA A 27 23.71 -12.10 4.03
CA ALA A 27 24.48 -12.49 2.85
C ALA A 27 25.29 -13.79 3.10
N LEU A 28 25.94 -13.90 4.27
CA LEU A 28 26.67 -15.10 4.69
C LEU A 28 25.74 -16.31 4.82
N GLN A 29 24.62 -16.15 5.52
CA GLN A 29 23.64 -17.23 5.73
C GLN A 29 23.05 -17.74 4.41
N LEU A 30 22.76 -16.82 3.48
CA LEU A 30 22.20 -17.13 2.18
C LEU A 30 23.23 -17.57 1.14
N LYS A 31 24.53 -17.50 1.47
CA LYS A 31 25.67 -17.75 0.58
C LYS A 31 25.59 -16.92 -0.71
N ILE A 32 25.26 -15.63 -0.58
CA ILE A 32 25.17 -14.68 -1.69
C ILE A 32 26.10 -13.49 -1.46
N SER A 33 26.33 -12.69 -2.50
CA SER A 33 27.10 -11.45 -2.34
C SER A 33 26.35 -10.41 -1.49
N PRO A 34 27.07 -9.56 -0.73
CA PRO A 34 26.45 -8.44 -0.01
C PRO A 34 25.64 -7.51 -0.92
N LYS A 35 26.08 -7.34 -2.18
CA LYS A 35 25.36 -6.55 -3.20
C LYS A 35 24.00 -7.18 -3.52
N THR A 36 23.93 -8.49 -3.66
CA THR A 36 22.69 -9.23 -3.90
C THR A 36 21.75 -9.15 -2.70
N ALA A 37 22.28 -9.33 -1.48
CA ALA A 37 21.51 -9.19 -0.24
C ALA A 37 20.92 -7.78 -0.09
N LYS A 38 21.71 -6.74 -0.39
CA LYS A 38 21.24 -5.35 -0.41
C LYS A 38 20.17 -5.10 -1.48
N GLY A 39 20.22 -5.81 -2.61
CA GLY A 39 19.17 -5.81 -3.63
C GLY A 39 17.84 -6.32 -3.07
N TYR A 40 17.86 -7.48 -2.42
CA TYR A 40 16.66 -8.04 -1.78
C TYR A 40 16.13 -7.15 -0.66
N ALA A 41 17.02 -6.55 0.15
CA ALA A 41 16.64 -5.60 1.19
C ALA A 41 15.91 -4.37 0.60
N ARG A 42 16.43 -3.78 -0.48
CA ARG A 42 15.77 -2.66 -1.17
C ARG A 42 14.39 -3.04 -1.70
N GLU A 43 14.25 -4.25 -2.24
CA GLU A 43 12.97 -4.72 -2.76
C GLU A 43 11.93 -4.89 -1.64
N LEU A 44 12.30 -5.56 -0.54
CA LEU A 44 11.44 -5.71 0.64
C LEU A 44 11.08 -4.36 1.27
N TYR A 45 12.02 -3.41 1.29
CA TYR A 45 11.79 -2.04 1.76
C TYR A 45 10.78 -1.33 0.86
N ARG A 46 10.96 -1.37 -0.46
CA ARG A 46 10.04 -0.78 -1.45
C ARG A 46 8.64 -1.36 -1.35
N LEU A 47 8.53 -2.64 -1.04
CA LEU A 47 7.25 -3.34 -0.84
C LEU A 47 6.64 -3.10 0.55
N GLY A 48 7.36 -2.43 1.45
CA GLY A 48 6.86 -2.06 2.78
C GLY A 48 6.87 -3.20 3.80
N TYR A 49 7.64 -4.27 3.59
CA TYR A 49 7.77 -5.37 4.55
C TYR A 49 8.83 -5.11 5.63
N ILE A 50 9.81 -4.26 5.32
CA ILE A 50 10.92 -3.97 6.24
C ILE A 50 11.26 -2.49 6.29
N GLU A 51 11.99 -2.10 7.32
CA GLU A 51 12.77 -0.87 7.43
C GLU A 51 14.26 -1.21 7.44
N MET A 52 15.11 -0.21 7.18
CA MET A 52 16.54 -0.34 7.36
C MET A 52 17.03 0.73 8.32
N ASP A 53 17.90 0.35 9.26
CA ASP A 53 18.59 1.30 10.13
C ASP A 53 19.92 1.78 9.51
N GLU A 54 20.58 2.70 10.21
CA GLU A 54 21.88 3.27 9.81
C GLU A 54 23.02 2.23 9.79
N ASN A 55 22.84 1.10 10.47
CA ASN A 55 23.83 0.03 10.60
C ASN A 55 23.63 -1.10 9.58
N GLU A 56 22.81 -0.87 8.54
CA GLU A 56 22.46 -1.87 7.53
C GLU A 56 21.71 -3.09 8.11
N ASN A 57 20.97 -2.93 9.21
CA ASN A 57 20.04 -3.96 9.69
C ASN A 57 18.70 -3.83 9.01
N MET A 58 18.19 -4.96 8.54
CA MET A 58 16.83 -5.12 8.03
C MET A 58 15.91 -5.43 9.21
N ILE A 59 14.89 -4.61 9.42
CA ILE A 59 13.94 -4.74 10.53
C ILE A 59 12.57 -5.03 9.94
N LEU A 60 11.93 -6.13 10.35
CA LEU A 60 10.55 -6.41 9.92
C LEU A 60 9.62 -5.31 10.41
N LYS A 61 8.87 -4.71 9.49
CA LYS A 61 7.72 -3.89 9.87
C LYS A 61 6.73 -4.83 10.54
N ARG A 62 6.48 -4.60 11.82
CA ARG A 62 5.30 -5.20 12.45
C ARG A 62 4.11 -4.60 11.69
N GLU A 63 3.27 -5.46 11.13
CA GLU A 63 1.94 -5.01 10.72
C GLU A 63 1.35 -4.34 11.95
N ASN A 64 1.24 -3.01 11.93
CA ASN A 64 0.50 -2.31 12.95
C ASN A 64 -0.96 -2.44 12.50
N PRO A 65 -1.76 -3.36 13.09
CA PRO A 65 -3.13 -3.61 12.63
C PRO A 65 -3.98 -2.33 12.64
N GLU A 66 -3.64 -1.36 13.49
CA GLU A 66 -4.24 -0.02 13.54
C GLU A 66 -4.19 0.70 12.18
N ASN A 67 -3.05 0.70 11.47
CA ASN A 67 -2.89 1.44 10.22
C ASN A 67 -3.79 0.92 9.08
N ILE A 68 -3.99 -0.40 8.99
CA ILE A 68 -4.86 -0.99 7.96
C ILE A 68 -6.33 -0.68 8.25
N THR A 69 -6.70 -0.66 9.53
CA THR A 69 -8.08 -0.43 9.96
C THR A 69 -8.49 1.02 9.70
N ASP A 70 -7.60 1.97 9.96
CA ASP A 70 -7.84 3.39 9.68
C ASP A 70 -7.82 3.71 8.19
N LEU A 71 -6.95 3.05 7.42
CA LEU A 71 -6.97 3.13 5.96
C LEU A 71 -8.28 2.60 5.39
N LYS A 72 -8.80 1.47 5.90
CA LYS A 72 -10.10 0.93 5.48
C LYS A 72 -11.23 1.91 5.76
N LYS A 73 -11.31 2.46 6.98
CA LYS A 73 -12.31 3.48 7.33
C LYS A 73 -12.23 4.69 6.40
N THR A 74 -11.02 5.16 6.11
CA THR A 74 -10.81 6.31 5.19
C THR A 74 -11.32 6.00 3.78
N VAL A 75 -11.03 4.79 3.27
CA VAL A 75 -11.53 4.34 1.96
C VAL A 75 -13.06 4.22 1.96
N GLU A 76 -13.66 3.70 3.02
CA GLU A 76 -15.11 3.60 3.17
C GLU A 76 -15.77 4.99 3.17
N THR A 77 -15.21 5.95 3.93
CA THR A 77 -15.68 7.34 3.96
C THR A 77 -15.63 7.97 2.57
N HIS A 78 -14.48 7.92 1.89
CA HIS A 78 -14.34 8.49 0.55
C HIS A 78 -15.25 7.80 -0.47
N THR A 79 -15.51 6.49 -0.33
CA THR A 79 -16.45 5.78 -1.21
C THR A 79 -17.88 6.30 -1.04
N ALA A 80 -18.31 6.50 0.21
CA ALA A 80 -19.63 7.07 0.52
C ALA A 80 -19.78 8.50 -0.02
N GLU A 81 -18.74 9.33 0.12
CA GLU A 81 -18.72 10.69 -0.43
C GLU A 81 -18.83 10.69 -1.96
N ILE A 82 -18.09 9.82 -2.65
CA ILE A 82 -18.16 9.68 -4.10
C ILE A 82 -19.57 9.28 -4.55
N GLU A 83 -20.23 8.36 -3.84
CA GLU A 83 -21.60 7.96 -4.15
C GLU A 83 -22.61 9.09 -3.94
N ALA A 84 -22.47 9.86 -2.86
CA ALA A 84 -23.29 11.04 -2.60
C ALA A 84 -23.13 12.09 -3.70
N LEU A 85 -21.89 12.41 -4.07
CA LEU A 85 -21.58 13.36 -5.14
C LEU A 85 -22.12 12.88 -6.50
N LYS A 86 -22.05 11.59 -6.81
CA LYS A 86 -22.64 11.03 -8.04
C LYS A 86 -24.15 11.23 -8.08
N LYS A 87 -24.85 11.02 -6.96
CA LYS A 87 -26.30 11.27 -6.88
C LYS A 87 -26.62 12.75 -7.06
N GLU A 88 -25.84 13.63 -6.45
CA GLU A 88 -26.01 15.08 -6.60
C GLU A 88 -25.79 15.53 -8.05
N VAL A 89 -24.77 14.98 -8.73
CA VAL A 89 -24.53 15.25 -10.15
C VAL A 89 -25.71 14.82 -11.02
N GLU A 90 -26.28 13.63 -10.80
CA GLU A 90 -27.45 13.17 -11.55
C GLU A 90 -28.67 14.06 -11.28
N PHE A 91 -28.92 14.44 -10.02
CA PHE A 91 -29.98 15.38 -9.68
C PHE A 91 -29.82 16.73 -10.40
N LEU A 92 -28.62 17.30 -10.38
CA LEU A 92 -28.34 18.57 -11.06
C LEU A 92 -28.49 18.47 -12.59
N LYS A 93 -28.15 17.33 -13.19
CA LYS A 93 -28.39 17.08 -14.63
C LYS A 93 -29.89 17.04 -14.94
N GLU A 94 -30.69 16.40 -14.10
CA GLU A 94 -32.14 16.39 -14.25
C GLU A 94 -32.74 17.80 -14.14
N GLU A 95 -32.32 18.58 -13.14
CA GLU A 95 -32.76 19.96 -12.99
C GLU A 95 -32.38 20.81 -14.20
N LEU A 96 -31.13 20.72 -14.67
CA LEU A 96 -30.69 21.41 -15.89
C LEU A 96 -31.50 21.01 -17.12
N SER A 97 -31.86 19.72 -17.24
CA SER A 97 -32.72 19.23 -18.32
C SER A 97 -34.12 19.84 -18.26
N ARG A 98 -34.72 19.91 -17.06
CA ARG A 98 -36.03 20.56 -16.85
C ARG A 98 -35.99 22.06 -17.18
N PHE A 99 -34.96 22.77 -16.74
CA PHE A 99 -34.75 24.19 -17.06
C PHE A 99 -34.49 24.45 -18.55
N ARG A 100 -33.84 23.53 -19.26
CA ARG A 100 -33.65 23.61 -20.72
C ARG A 100 -34.93 23.28 -21.47
N GLY A 101 -35.73 22.34 -20.98
CA GLY A 101 -37.02 21.96 -21.56
C GLY A 101 -38.08 23.07 -21.49
N THR A 102 -38.02 23.94 -20.48
CA THR A 102 -38.91 25.12 -20.35
C THR A 102 -38.53 26.30 -21.23
N LYS A 103 -37.37 26.28 -21.90
CA LYS A 103 -36.92 27.35 -22.82
C LYS A 103 -37.43 27.21 -24.26
N LYS A 104 -38.32 26.26 -24.58
CA LYS A 104 -39.14 26.35 -25.81
C LYS A 104 -40.28 27.33 -25.57
N VAL A 105 -39.91 28.61 -25.64
CA VAL A 105 -40.84 29.74 -25.74
C VAL A 105 -41.78 29.50 -26.91
N LYS A 106 -43.09 29.57 -26.62
CA LYS A 106 -44.15 29.77 -27.60
C LYS A 106 -43.78 30.94 -28.52
N VAL A 107 -43.58 30.67 -29.81
CA VAL A 107 -43.97 31.54 -30.92
C VAL A 107 -44.41 30.64 -32.06
#